data_AF-A0A2K1J8E9-F1
#
_entry.id   AF-A0A2K1J8E9-F1
#
_cell.length_a   1.000
_cell.length_b   1.000
_cell.length_c   1.000
_cell.angle_alpha   90.00
_cell.angle_beta   90.00
_cell.angle_gamma   90.00
#
_symmetry.space_group_name_H-M   'P 1'
#
loop_
_entity.id
_entity.type
_entity.pdbx_description
1 polymer ?
#
loop_
_entity_poly.entity_id
_entity_poly.type
_entity_poly.pdbx_seq_one_letter_code
_entity_poly.pdbx_strand_id
1 'polypeptide(L)' 'YGNTPHISHLKIFEYITYTHISNEHQHKLNIKSNKCIFVGYDKLQDIKGYLLYDRL' A
#
# COMPACT_ATOMS: atom_id res chain seq x y z
N TYR A 1 23.35 2.23 13.25
CA TYR A 1 23.18 2.43 11.79
C TYR A 1 21.71 2.35 11.46
N GLY A 2 21.11 3.45 10.98
CA GLY A 2 19.66 3.47 10.71
C GLY A 2 19.23 4.82 10.18
N ASN A 3 19.63 5.17 8.96
CA ASN A 3 19.10 6.34 8.29
C ASN A 3 17.87 5.93 7.49
N THR A 4 16.75 6.60 7.71
CA THR A 4 15.56 6.43 6.88
C THR A 4 15.89 6.86 5.45
N PRO A 5 15.68 6.00 4.45
CA PRO A 5 15.99 6.35 3.06
C PRO A 5 15.09 7.50 2.61
N HIS A 6 15.69 8.49 1.95
CA HIS A 6 14.95 9.64 1.41
C HIS A 6 14.25 9.25 0.11
N ILE A 7 12.92 9.20 0.17
CA ILE A 7 12.05 8.72 -0.91
C ILE A 7 11.52 9.84 -1.82
N SER A 8 11.93 11.08 -1.63
CA SER A 8 11.40 12.23 -2.38
C SER A 8 11.71 12.21 -3.88
N HIS A 9 12.64 11.37 -4.33
CA HIS A 9 12.98 11.18 -5.74
C HIS A 9 12.30 9.95 -6.37
N LEU A 10 11.56 9.15 -5.60
CA LEU A 10 10.79 8.03 -6.15
C LEU A 10 9.60 8.57 -6.95
N LYS A 11 9.60 8.29 -8.25
CA LYS A 11 8.43 8.51 -9.10
C LYS A 11 7.49 7.32 -8.93
N ILE A 12 6.24 7.60 -8.56
CA ILE A 12 5.18 6.61 -8.60
C ILE A 12 4.67 6.51 -10.03
N PHE A 13 4.73 5.30 -10.58
CA PHE A 13 4.01 4.94 -11.79
C PHE A 13 2.67 4.36 -11.35
N GLU A 14 1.57 4.68 -12.03
CA GLU A 14 0.25 4.11 -11.74
C GLU A 14 0.29 2.58 -11.86
N TYR A 15 0.64 1.92 -10.75
CA TYR A 15 0.89 0.49 -10.70
C TYR A 15 -0.26 -0.18 -9.97
N ILE A 16 -0.73 -1.29 -10.56
CA ILE A 16 -1.75 -2.13 -9.96
C ILE A 16 -1.14 -2.85 -8.76
N THR A 17 -1.65 -2.56 -7.57
CA THR A 17 -1.28 -3.21 -6.32
C THR A 17 -2.46 -3.99 -5.73
N TYR A 18 -2.16 -4.83 -4.74
CA TYR A 18 -3.16 -5.64 -4.04
C TYR A 18 -3.02 -5.43 -2.54
N THR A 19 -4.06 -4.92 -1.88
CA THR A 19 -4.09 -4.78 -0.41
C THR A 19 -4.50 -6.10 0.21
N HIS A 20 -3.83 -6.48 1.29
CA HIS A 20 -4.20 -7.69 2.04
C HIS A 20 -5.48 -7.45 2.84
N ILE A 21 -6.45 -8.36 2.74
CA ILE A 21 -7.66 -8.34 3.57
C ILE A 21 -7.40 -9.24 4.79
N SER A 22 -7.75 -8.81 6.00
CA SER A 22 -7.56 -9.65 7.20
C SER A 22 -8.31 -10.98 7.09
N ASN A 23 -7.66 -12.07 7.51
CA ASN A 23 -8.20 -13.43 7.43
C ASN A 23 -9.44 -13.63 8.33
N GLU A 24 -9.63 -12.79 9.35
CA GLU A 24 -10.76 -12.88 10.29
C GLU A 24 -12.13 -12.73 9.61
N HIS A 25 -12.16 -12.10 8.43
CA HIS A 25 -13.36 -11.92 7.62
C HIS A 25 -13.37 -12.77 6.33
N GLN A 26 -12.40 -13.68 6.16
CA GLN A 26 -12.27 -14.49 4.95
C GLN A 26 -12.90 -15.88 5.12
N HIS A 27 -13.87 -16.21 4.27
CA HIS A 27 -14.27 -17.60 4.01
C HIS A 27 -13.38 -18.21 2.91
N LYS A 28 -13.34 -19.55 2.82
CA LYS A 28 -12.42 -20.31 1.93
C LYS A 28 -12.45 -19.88 0.45
N LEU A 29 -13.57 -19.32 -0.01
CA LEU A 29 -13.78 -18.86 -1.39
C LEU A 29 -13.82 -17.33 -1.56
N ASN A 30 -13.58 -16.56 -0.49
CA ASN A 30 -13.57 -15.11 -0.57
C ASN A 30 -12.27 -14.61 -1.20
N ILE A 31 -12.36 -13.45 -1.85
CA ILE A 31 -11.22 -12.71 -2.37
C ILE A 31 -10.29 -12.37 -1.21
N LYS A 32 -8.98 -12.63 -1.39
CA LYS A 32 -7.95 -12.45 -0.35
C LYS A 32 -7.29 -11.08 -0.37
N SER A 33 -7.53 -10.31 -1.44
CA SER A 33 -6.89 -9.02 -1.64
C SER A 33 -7.69 -8.11 -2.56
N ASN A 34 -7.77 -6.82 -2.24
CA ASN A 34 -8.42 -5.83 -3.09
C ASN A 34 -7.42 -5.20 -4.07
N LYS A 35 -7.83 -5.07 -5.32
CA LYS A 35 -7.06 -4.38 -6.34
C LYS A 35 -7.09 -2.88 -6.08
N CYS A 36 -5.94 -2.25 -6.01
CA CYS A 36 -5.77 -0.82 -5.74
C CYS A 36 -4.66 -0.24 -6.62
N ILE A 37 -4.51 1.08 -6.58
CA ILE A 37 -3.44 1.81 -7.26
C ILE A 37 -2.46 2.31 -6.21
N PHE A 38 -1.17 2.06 -6.41
CA PHE A 38 -0.15 2.66 -5.56
C PHE A 38 -0.02 4.15 -5.87
N VAL A 39 -0.22 4.99 -4.86
CA VAL A 39 -0.15 6.45 -4.98
C VAL A 39 1.20 6.96 -4.47
N GLY A 40 1.79 6.28 -3.49
CA GLY A 40 3.08 6.68 -2.93
C GLY A 40 3.28 6.25 -1.50
N TYR A 41 4.17 6.94 -0.82
CA TYR A 41 4.46 6.72 0.58
C TYR A 41 3.88 7.86 1.41
N ASP A 42 3.49 7.54 2.63
CA ASP A 42 3.09 8.56 3.59
C ASP A 42 4.27 9.50 3.89
N LYS A 43 3.98 10.80 3.94
CA LYS A 43 4.96 11.86 4.23
C LYS A 43 4.96 12.25 5.71
N LEU A 44 4.05 11.68 6.52
CA LEU A 44 4.06 11.85 7.96
C LEU A 44 5.33 11.21 8.54
N GLN A 45 6.10 12.01 9.29
CA GLN A 45 7.47 11.69 9.73
C GLN A 45 7.57 10.40 10.56
N ASP A 46 6.48 9.95 11.17
CA ASP A 46 6.45 8.83 12.11
C ASP A 46 5.74 7.57 11.59
N ILE A 47 5.18 7.60 10.37
CA ILE A 47 4.42 6.47 9.82
C ILE A 47 5.10 5.93 8.57
N LYS A 48 5.59 4.68 8.65
CA LYS A 48 6.03 3.92 7.48
C LYS A 48 4.80 3.31 6.79
N GLY A 49 4.06 4.16 6.07
CA GLY A 49 2.82 3.79 5.38
C GLY A 49 2.94 3.83 3.86
N TYR A 50 2.21 2.94 3.18
CA TYR A 50 1.94 3.03 1.75
C TYR A 50 0.59 3.71 1.54
N LEU A 51 0.53 4.69 0.65
CA LEU A 51 -0.68 5.33 0.20
C LEU A 51 -1.24 4.56 -1.00
N LEU A 52 -2.46 4.04 -0.82
CA LEU A 52 -3.15 3.19 -1.78
C LEU A 52 -4.50 3.83 -2.07
N TYR A 53 -4.85 3.91 -3.35
CA TYR A 53 -6.16 4.36 -3.81
C TYR A 53 -6.97 3.16 -4.27
N ASP A 54 -8.13 2.96 -3.66
CA ASP A 54 -9.11 2.01 -4.16
C ASP A 54 -9.95 2.67 -5.26
N ARG A 55 -10.11 1.97 -6.39
CA ARG A 55 -10.88 2.44 -7.55
C ARG A 55 -12.30 1.84 -7.57
N LEU A 56 -12.56 0.86 -6.70
CA LEU A 56 -13.83 0.14 -6.61
C LEU A 56 -14.91 0.91 -5.86
#